data_AF-A0A6P2PGK1-F1
#
_entry.id   AF-A0A6P2PGK1-F1
#
_cell.length_a   1.000
_cell.length_b   1.000
_cell.length_c   1.000
_cell.angle_alpha   90.00
_cell.angle_beta   90.00
_cell.angle_gamma   90.00
#
_symmetry.space_group_name_H-M   'P 1'
#
loop_
_entity.id
_entity.type
_entity.pdbx_description
1 polymer ?
#
loop_
_entity_poly.entity_id
_entity_poly.type
_entity_poly.pdbx_seq_one_letter_code
_entity_poly.pdbx_strand_id
1 'polypeptide(L)'
;MFISHDIEEAVKIGGRIGIMKDGCLIQVGTPAELIQTPADAYVQDFFRNVDVSRFLKASSMMTKIERGLLRCDAGTPSERYLNQLIDSGAECGYVCDEAGHYLGCVTPATLHRSGTRPIREAFLNDFNAVPIDTDLHRLASIALTQEHDVPVTDTAGRLAGVVSCRTILKQMMQRRAA
;
A
#
# COMPACT_ATOMS: atom_id res chain seq x y z
N MET A 1 29.80 4.66 8.57
CA MET A 1 29.24 3.55 9.38
C MET A 1 29.01 4.09 10.77
N PHE A 2 27.76 4.09 11.24
CA PHE A 2 27.37 4.59 12.56
C PHE A 2 27.00 3.41 13.45
N ILE A 3 27.31 3.51 14.73
CA ILE A 3 26.96 2.53 15.75
C ILE A 3 26.20 3.28 16.82
N SER A 4 24.95 2.89 17.07
CA SER A 4 24.13 3.40 18.17
C SER A 4 23.50 2.24 18.90
N HIS A 5 23.20 2.46 20.17
CA HIS A 5 22.36 1.59 21.00
C HIS A 5 20.90 2.07 20.99
N ASP A 6 20.66 3.30 20.50
CA ASP A 6 19.34 3.88 20.35
C ASP A 6 18.78 3.51 18.97
N ILE A 7 17.68 2.77 19.02
CA ILE A 7 16.94 2.31 17.86
C ILE A 7 16.20 3.43 17.13
N GLU A 8 15.66 4.43 17.85
CA GLU A 8 15.00 5.57 17.22
C GLU A 8 16.01 6.36 16.39
N GLU A 9 17.22 6.55 16.92
CA GLU A 9 18.32 7.13 16.15
C GLU A 9 18.65 6.26 14.94
N ALA A 10 18.92 4.96 15.15
CA ALA A 10 19.30 4.05 14.06
C ALA A 10 18.27 4.02 12.92
N VAL A 11 16.97 4.03 13.25
CA VAL A 11 15.87 4.06 12.29
C VAL A 11 15.70 5.42 11.62
N LYS A 12 15.99 6.51 12.33
CA LYS A 12 15.89 7.87 11.79
C LYS A 12 16.99 8.22 10.78
N ILE A 13 18.22 7.77 11.03
CA ILE A 13 19.38 8.14 10.17
C ILE A 13 19.87 6.99 9.28
N GLY A 14 19.50 5.74 9.56
CA GLY A 14 19.99 4.56 8.86
C GLY A 14 19.12 4.17 7.66
N GLY A 15 19.69 4.21 6.45
CA GLY A 15 19.04 3.62 5.27
C GLY A 15 19.02 2.08 5.30
N ARG A 16 20.03 1.48 5.94
CA ARG A 16 20.09 0.06 6.31
C ARG A 16 20.66 -0.06 7.72
N ILE A 17 20.11 -0.97 8.50
CA ILE A 17 20.48 -1.21 9.89
C ILE A 17 20.95 -2.66 10.00
N GLY A 18 22.09 -2.85 10.65
CA GLY A 18 22.57 -4.17 11.08
C GLY A 18 22.29 -4.36 12.56
N ILE A 19 21.57 -5.43 12.90
CA ILE A 19 21.31 -5.82 14.29
C ILE A 19 22.31 -6.91 14.66
N MET A 20 23.01 -6.70 15.78
CA MET A 20 24.00 -7.63 16.29
C MET A 20 23.61 -8.12 17.69
N LYS A 21 23.95 -9.37 18.00
CA LYS A 21 23.78 -9.98 19.33
C LYS A 21 25.01 -10.83 19.64
N ASP A 22 25.56 -10.69 20.84
CA ASP A 22 26.72 -11.47 21.31
C ASP A 22 27.93 -11.44 20.34
N GLY A 23 28.15 -10.30 19.68
CA GLY A 23 29.21 -10.10 18.68
C GLY A 23 28.88 -10.63 17.28
N CYS A 24 27.74 -11.29 17.09
CA CYS A 24 27.30 -11.83 15.81
C CYS A 24 26.29 -10.90 15.12
N LEU A 25 26.43 -10.71 13.81
CA LEU A 25 25.46 -10.00 12.99
C LEU A 25 24.27 -10.91 12.70
N ILE A 26 23.09 -10.54 13.20
CA ILE A 26 21.88 -11.35 13.12
C ILE A 26 21.11 -11.05 11.83
N GLN A 27 20.86 -9.77 11.54
CA GLN A 27 20.14 -9.34 10.34
C GLN A 27 20.58 -7.97 9.87
N VAL A 28 20.60 -7.76 8.56
CA VAL A 28 20.77 -6.43 7.95
C VAL A 28 19.61 -6.17 6.99
N GLY A 29 18.91 -5.06 7.17
CA GLY A 29 17.79 -4.69 6.32
C GLY A 29 17.48 -3.20 6.40
N THR A 30 16.56 -2.75 5.56
CA THR A 30 15.87 -1.47 5.78
C THR A 30 15.06 -1.56 7.08
N PRO A 31 14.72 -0.42 7.70
CA PRO A 31 13.82 -0.44 8.86
C PRO A 31 12.54 -1.24 8.59
N ALA A 32 11.93 -1.07 7.42
CA ALA A 32 10.72 -1.80 7.05
C ALA A 32 10.93 -3.32 7.00
N GLU A 33 12.02 -3.80 6.40
CA GLU A 33 12.34 -5.24 6.35
C GLU A 33 12.59 -5.83 7.73
N LEU A 34 13.34 -5.13 8.59
CA LEU A 34 13.62 -5.59 9.95
C LEU A 34 12.35 -5.70 10.80
N ILE A 35 11.37 -4.84 10.54
CA ILE A 35 10.12 -4.81 11.28
C ILE A 35 9.09 -5.81 10.71
N GLN A 36 8.98 -5.91 9.38
CA GLN A 36 7.95 -6.75 8.73
C GLN A 36 8.39 -8.21 8.62
N THR A 37 9.69 -8.45 8.47
CA THR A 37 10.29 -9.77 8.26
C THR A 37 11.50 -9.95 9.19
N PRO A 38 11.29 -9.94 10.52
CA PRO A 38 12.37 -10.18 11.48
C PRO A 38 12.93 -11.59 11.31
N ALA A 39 14.26 -11.73 11.41
CA ALA A 39 14.95 -13.02 11.26
C ALA A 39 14.67 -13.97 12.42
N ASP A 40 14.52 -13.44 13.64
CA ASP A 40 14.20 -14.20 14.85
C ASP A 40 13.41 -13.36 15.87
N ALA A 41 13.06 -13.99 17.00
CA ALA A 41 12.35 -13.33 18.10
C ALA A 41 13.16 -12.19 18.73
N TYR A 42 14.49 -12.25 18.70
CA TYR A 42 15.33 -11.18 19.23
C TYR A 42 15.21 -9.92 18.38
N VAL A 43 15.27 -10.05 17.05
CA VAL A 43 15.03 -8.92 16.13
C VAL A 43 13.60 -8.38 16.31
N GLN A 44 12.62 -9.26 16.45
CA GLN A 44 11.23 -8.85 16.67
C GLN A 44 11.07 -8.04 17.98
N ASP A 45 11.66 -8.53 19.08
CA ASP A 45 11.60 -7.88 20.39
C ASP A 45 12.35 -6.55 20.41
N PHE A 46 13.39 -6.41 19.58
CA PHE A 46 14.16 -5.18 19.45
C PHE A 46 13.29 -3.97 19.07
N PHE A 47 12.24 -4.17 18.27
CA PHE A 47 11.34 -3.10 17.81
C PHE A 47 10.05 -2.96 18.62
N ARG A 48 9.83 -3.78 19.66
CA ARG A 48 8.54 -3.90 20.35
C ARG A 48 8.07 -2.58 21.01
N ASN A 49 9.00 -1.85 21.62
CA ASN A 49 8.67 -0.67 22.45
C ASN A 49 8.83 0.67 21.70
N VAL A 50 8.95 0.64 20.37
CA VAL A 50 9.23 1.82 19.56
C VAL A 50 8.08 2.04 18.60
N ASP A 51 7.57 3.27 18.54
CA ASP A 51 6.58 3.64 17.54
C ASP A 51 7.21 3.75 16.15
N VAL A 52 7.39 2.59 15.53
CA VAL A 52 7.94 2.49 14.18
C VAL A 52 6.88 2.59 13.09
N SER A 53 5.65 3.02 13.42
CA SER A 53 4.54 3.14 12.45
C SER A 53 4.86 4.14 11.35
N ARG A 54 5.54 5.23 11.71
CA ARG A 54 6.00 6.28 10.78
C ARG A 54 7.01 5.82 9.74
N PHE A 55 7.70 4.70 10.00
CA PHE A 55 8.71 4.11 9.10
C PHE A 55 8.15 3.01 8.21
N LEU A 56 6.95 2.49 8.52
CA LEU A 56 6.22 1.66 7.59
C LEU A 56 5.48 2.55 6.61
N LYS A 57 5.95 2.52 5.37
CA LYS A 57 5.40 3.29 4.26
C LYS A 57 4.58 2.40 3.35
N ALA A 58 3.69 3.01 2.56
CA ALA A 58 2.90 2.33 1.54
C ALA A 58 3.79 1.49 0.61
N SER A 59 4.96 2.00 0.19
CA SER A 59 5.96 1.26 -0.60
C SER A 59 6.32 -0.10 -0.03
N SER A 60 6.46 -0.19 1.28
CA SER A 60 6.90 -1.41 1.96
C SER A 60 5.80 -2.45 2.11
N MET A 61 4.54 -2.06 1.93
CA MET A 61 3.38 -2.93 2.13
C MET A 61 2.62 -3.20 0.83
N MET A 62 2.92 -2.44 -0.23
CA MET A 62 2.19 -2.52 -1.49
C MET A 62 2.52 -3.80 -2.25
N THR A 63 1.51 -4.30 -2.96
CA THR A 63 1.63 -5.38 -3.92
C THR A 63 1.32 -4.87 -5.32
N LYS A 64 1.75 -5.64 -6.33
CA LYS A 64 1.39 -5.35 -7.72
C LYS A 64 -0.07 -5.72 -7.97
N ILE A 65 -0.70 -4.97 -8.86
CA ILE A 65 -2.08 -5.23 -9.28
C ILE A 65 -2.04 -6.30 -10.36
N GLU A 66 -2.39 -7.52 -9.98
CA GLU A 66 -2.42 -8.65 -10.93
C GLU A 66 -3.72 -8.70 -11.74
N ARG A 67 -4.81 -8.16 -11.19
CA ARG A 67 -6.17 -8.21 -11.75
C ARG A 67 -6.87 -6.87 -11.55
N GLY A 68 -7.82 -6.54 -12.42
CA GLY A 68 -8.58 -5.29 -12.33
C GLY A 68 -7.81 -4.03 -12.76
N LEU A 69 -6.64 -4.14 -13.39
CA LEU A 69 -6.01 -2.95 -13.98
C LEU A 69 -6.68 -2.60 -15.32
N LEU A 70 -7.27 -1.41 -15.41
CA LEU A 70 -7.93 -0.90 -16.61
C LEU A 70 -7.13 0.28 -17.17
N ARG A 71 -6.61 0.16 -18.40
CA ARG A 71 -5.92 1.26 -19.09
C ARG A 71 -6.81 1.82 -20.18
N CYS A 72 -7.21 3.09 -20.05
CA CYS A 72 -8.12 3.70 -21.01
C CYS A 72 -8.15 5.23 -20.93
N ASP A 73 -8.68 5.85 -21.98
CA ASP A 73 -9.14 7.24 -21.93
C ASP A 73 -10.40 7.34 -21.05
N ALA A 74 -10.42 8.34 -20.16
CA ALA A 74 -11.49 8.57 -19.20
C ALA A 74 -12.86 8.91 -19.84
N GLY A 75 -12.87 9.27 -21.13
CA GLY A 75 -14.05 9.48 -21.97
C GLY A 75 -14.67 8.21 -22.54
N THR A 76 -13.99 7.07 -22.45
CA THR A 76 -14.48 5.81 -23.02
C THR A 76 -15.73 5.32 -22.27
N PRO A 77 -16.76 4.78 -22.96
CA PRO A 77 -17.94 4.22 -22.32
C PRO A 77 -17.63 3.13 -21.28
N SER A 78 -18.25 3.23 -20.10
CA SER A 78 -18.05 2.33 -18.96
C SER A 78 -18.36 0.87 -19.27
N GLU A 79 -19.43 0.62 -20.02
CA GLU A 79 -19.90 -0.74 -20.36
C GLU A 79 -18.83 -1.59 -21.06
N ARG A 80 -17.88 -0.96 -21.75
CA ARG A 80 -16.80 -1.64 -22.46
C ARG A 80 -15.88 -2.43 -21.52
N TYR A 81 -15.78 -2.02 -20.26
CA TYR A 81 -14.89 -2.62 -19.26
C TYR A 81 -15.61 -3.54 -18.26
N LEU A 82 -16.95 -3.62 -18.32
CA LEU A 82 -17.73 -4.39 -17.36
C LEU A 82 -17.38 -5.88 -17.40
N ASN A 83 -17.46 -6.50 -18.58
CA ASN A 83 -17.15 -7.92 -18.75
C ASN A 83 -15.68 -8.21 -18.43
N GLN A 84 -14.75 -7.34 -18.87
CA GLN A 84 -13.33 -7.47 -18.54
C GLN A 84 -13.10 -7.50 -17.03
N LEU A 85 -13.76 -6.63 -16.27
CA LEU A 85 -13.60 -6.59 -14.82
C LEU A 85 -14.21 -7.83 -14.16
N ILE A 86 -15.40 -8.25 -14.58
CA ILE A 86 -16.07 -9.46 -14.09
C ILE A 86 -15.22 -10.70 -14.36
N ASP A 87 -14.74 -10.88 -15.60
CA ASP A 87 -13.94 -12.03 -16.01
C ASP A 87 -12.58 -12.09 -15.31
N SER A 88 -12.05 -10.94 -14.90
CA SER A 88 -10.83 -10.89 -14.07
C SER A 88 -11.06 -11.42 -12.65
N GLY A 89 -12.30 -11.45 -12.17
CA GLY A 89 -12.65 -11.80 -10.80
C GLY A 89 -12.18 -10.80 -9.74
N ALA A 90 -11.75 -9.60 -10.15
CA ALA A 90 -11.39 -8.53 -9.23
C ALA A 90 -12.64 -7.81 -8.72
N GLU A 91 -12.69 -7.53 -7.41
CA GLU A 91 -13.80 -6.79 -6.79
C GLU A 91 -13.87 -5.34 -7.27
N CYS A 92 -12.71 -4.75 -7.58
CA CYS A 92 -12.58 -3.41 -8.08
C CYS A 92 -11.58 -3.32 -9.24
N GLY A 93 -11.77 -2.31 -10.08
CA GLY A 93 -10.93 -1.96 -11.20
C GLY A 93 -10.19 -0.65 -10.93
N TYR A 94 -8.87 -0.64 -11.07
CA TYR A 94 -8.04 0.55 -10.97
C TYR A 94 -7.82 1.12 -12.38
N VAL A 95 -8.35 2.32 -12.60
CA VAL A 95 -8.34 2.97 -13.92
C VAL A 95 -7.12 3.87 -14.03
N CYS A 96 -6.35 3.68 -15.10
CA CYS A 96 -5.22 4.53 -15.46
C CYS A 96 -5.35 5.03 -16.90
N ASP A 97 -4.73 6.17 -17.20
CA ASP A 97 -4.53 6.61 -18.58
C ASP A 97 -3.48 5.75 -19.31
N GLU A 98 -3.23 6.05 -20.59
CA GLU A 98 -2.22 5.35 -21.39
C GLU A 98 -0.79 5.54 -20.85
N ALA A 99 -0.51 6.67 -20.20
CA ALA A 99 0.78 6.96 -19.55
C ALA A 99 0.94 6.27 -18.19
N GLY A 100 -0.13 5.66 -17.66
CA GLY A 100 -0.17 4.96 -16.38
C GLY A 100 -0.49 5.85 -15.18
N HIS A 101 -0.91 7.10 -15.38
CA HIS A 101 -1.41 7.95 -14.31
C HIS A 101 -2.71 7.38 -13.76
N TYR A 102 -2.80 7.31 -12.45
CA TYR A 102 -4.02 6.84 -11.79
C TYR A 102 -5.14 7.87 -11.97
N LEU A 103 -6.31 7.41 -12.42
CA LEU A 103 -7.48 8.25 -12.68
C LEU A 103 -8.60 8.02 -11.67
N GLY A 104 -8.80 6.78 -11.23
CA GLY A 104 -9.90 6.43 -10.33
C GLY A 104 -10.09 4.94 -10.13
N CYS A 105 -11.09 4.58 -9.33
CA CYS A 105 -11.48 3.21 -9.05
C CYS A 105 -12.92 2.97 -9.45
N VAL A 106 -13.23 1.80 -10.00
CA VAL A 106 -14.57 1.38 -10.39
C VAL A 106 -14.87 0.00 -9.83
N THR A 107 -16.14 -0.34 -9.71
CA THR A 107 -16.63 -1.70 -9.46
C THR A 107 -17.56 -2.15 -10.60
N PRO A 108 -17.83 -3.45 -10.76
CA PRO A 108 -18.83 -3.92 -11.72
C PRO A 108 -20.17 -3.20 -11.57
N ALA A 109 -20.60 -2.92 -10.34
CA ALA A 109 -21.83 -2.20 -10.05
C ALA A 109 -21.81 -0.75 -10.57
N THR A 110 -20.69 -0.03 -10.38
CA THR A 110 -20.56 1.34 -10.91
C THR A 110 -20.48 1.38 -12.43
N LEU A 111 -19.75 0.45 -13.05
CA LEU A 111 -19.64 0.36 -14.51
C LEU A 111 -21.00 0.05 -15.13
N HIS A 112 -21.73 -0.91 -14.57
CA HIS A 112 -23.08 -1.26 -15.01
C HIS A 112 -24.05 -0.08 -14.90
N ARG A 113 -24.05 0.63 -13.77
CA ARG A 113 -24.87 1.83 -13.55
C ARG A 113 -24.52 2.97 -14.51
N SER A 114 -23.25 3.10 -14.86
CA SER A 114 -22.76 4.13 -15.79
C SER A 114 -23.14 3.82 -17.23
N GLY A 115 -23.14 2.55 -17.63
CA GLY A 115 -23.54 2.11 -18.97
C GLY A 115 -22.71 2.77 -20.07
N THR A 116 -23.37 3.48 -20.99
CA THR A 116 -22.74 4.18 -22.12
C THR A 116 -22.03 5.48 -21.73
N ARG A 117 -22.21 5.96 -20.49
CA ARG A 117 -21.54 7.18 -20.01
C ARG A 117 -20.02 6.94 -19.84
N PRO A 118 -19.20 8.00 -19.93
CA PRO A 118 -17.76 7.92 -19.72
C PRO A 118 -17.35 7.22 -18.42
N ILE A 119 -16.27 6.45 -18.45
CA ILE A 119 -15.76 5.70 -17.27
C ILE A 119 -15.45 6.59 -16.07
N ARG A 120 -15.06 7.86 -16.29
CA ARG A 120 -14.89 8.84 -15.19
C ARG A 120 -16.15 9.04 -14.34
N GLU A 121 -17.34 8.80 -14.89
CA GLU A 121 -18.60 8.91 -14.15
C GLU A 121 -18.95 7.65 -13.35
N ALA A 122 -18.21 6.56 -13.57
CA ALA A 122 -18.30 5.33 -12.79
C ALA A 122 -17.34 5.32 -11.59
N PHE A 123 -16.51 6.36 -11.42
CA PHE A 123 -15.54 6.37 -10.33
C PHE A 123 -16.23 6.34 -8.96
N LEU A 124 -15.68 5.54 -8.05
CA LEU A 124 -16.08 5.51 -6.66
C LEU A 124 -15.78 6.88 -6.01
N ASN A 125 -16.76 7.40 -5.28
CA ASN A 125 -16.58 8.59 -4.45
C ASN A 125 -15.75 8.25 -3.21
N ASP A 126 -15.07 9.26 -2.66
CA ASP A 126 -14.26 9.16 -1.44
C ASP A 126 -13.15 8.08 -1.49
N PHE A 127 -12.81 7.62 -2.69
CA PHE A 127 -11.80 6.61 -2.94
C PHE A 127 -10.49 7.27 -3.35
N ASN A 128 -9.51 7.29 -2.44
CA ASN A 128 -8.31 8.10 -2.62
C ASN A 128 -7.07 7.24 -2.77
N ALA A 129 -6.30 7.50 -3.83
CA ALA A 129 -4.94 7.03 -3.92
C ALA A 129 -4.04 7.78 -2.92
N VAL A 130 -2.98 7.11 -2.50
CA VAL A 130 -1.97 7.68 -1.60
C VAL A 130 -0.59 7.68 -2.26
N PRO A 131 0.27 8.64 -1.92
CA PRO A 131 1.68 8.58 -2.29
C PRO A 131 2.41 7.38 -1.68
N ILE A 132 3.44 6.91 -2.37
CA ILE A 132 4.29 5.77 -1.97
C ILE A 132 4.97 5.92 -0.58
N ASP A 133 5.15 7.14 -0.08
CA ASP A 133 5.76 7.47 1.20
C ASP A 133 4.74 7.68 2.34
N THR A 134 3.46 7.43 2.07
CA THR A 134 2.38 7.50 3.07
C THR A 134 2.62 6.50 4.18
N ASP A 135 2.57 6.93 5.44
CA ASP A 135 2.79 6.08 6.60
C ASP A 135 1.58 5.21 6.99
N LEU A 136 1.84 4.23 7.85
CA LEU A 136 0.83 3.28 8.34
C LEU A 136 -0.34 3.96 9.06
N HIS A 137 -0.12 5.05 9.80
CA HIS A 137 -1.19 5.71 10.55
C HIS A 137 -2.21 6.33 9.59
N ARG A 138 -1.74 7.04 8.56
CA ARG A 138 -2.62 7.60 7.53
C ARG A 138 -3.29 6.51 6.70
N LEU A 139 -2.58 5.45 6.35
CA LEU A 139 -3.16 4.27 5.70
C LEU A 139 -4.27 3.64 6.56
N ALA A 140 -4.09 3.55 7.88
CA ALA A 140 -5.09 3.00 8.79
C ALA A 140 -6.37 3.85 8.83
N SER A 141 -6.26 5.18 8.84
CA SER A 141 -7.43 6.06 8.76
C SER A 141 -8.24 5.84 7.48
N ILE A 142 -7.56 5.60 6.36
CA ILE A 142 -8.21 5.29 5.07
C ILE A 142 -8.85 3.91 5.12
N ALA A 143 -8.13 2.89 5.59
CA ALA A 143 -8.63 1.51 5.67
C ALA A 143 -9.86 1.34 6.60
N LEU A 144 -10.11 2.29 7.51
CA LEU A 144 -11.32 2.31 8.35
C LEU A 144 -12.56 2.84 7.62
N THR A 145 -12.38 3.57 6.52
CA THR A 145 -13.48 4.23 5.78
C THR A 145 -13.65 3.69 4.37
N GLN A 146 -12.60 3.08 3.81
CA GLN A 146 -12.58 2.56 2.46
C GLN A 146 -12.72 1.02 2.44
N GLU A 147 -13.66 0.52 1.62
CA GLU A 147 -13.95 -0.91 1.53
C GLU A 147 -12.91 -1.69 0.70
N HIS A 148 -12.30 -1.07 -0.32
CA HIS A 148 -11.33 -1.75 -1.20
C HIS A 148 -9.88 -1.32 -0.97
N ASP A 149 -8.95 -2.13 -1.46
CA ASP A 149 -7.51 -1.92 -1.30
C ASP A 149 -7.06 -0.53 -1.80
N VAL A 150 -6.17 0.10 -1.04
CA VAL A 150 -5.75 1.49 -1.21
C VAL A 150 -4.76 1.62 -2.37
N PRO A 151 -5.06 2.36 -3.45
CA PRO A 151 -4.13 2.59 -4.55
C PRO A 151 -2.91 3.39 -4.08
N VAL A 152 -1.73 3.02 -4.56
CA VAL A 152 -0.48 3.72 -4.27
C VAL A 152 0.07 4.32 -5.55
N THR A 153 0.41 5.60 -5.51
CA THR A 153 0.99 6.33 -6.65
C THR A 153 2.45 6.69 -6.40
N ASP A 154 3.23 6.70 -7.48
CA ASP A 154 4.59 7.26 -7.46
C ASP A 154 4.57 8.80 -7.48
N THR A 155 5.75 9.40 -7.44
CA THR A 155 5.92 10.87 -7.46
C THR A 155 5.46 11.54 -8.76
N ALA A 156 5.28 10.77 -9.84
CA ALA A 156 4.72 11.25 -11.10
C ALA A 156 3.19 11.04 -11.17
N GLY A 157 2.55 10.51 -10.12
CA GLY A 157 1.11 10.21 -10.11
C GLY A 157 0.74 8.91 -10.81
N ARG A 158 1.72 8.07 -11.17
CA ARG A 158 1.47 6.78 -11.81
C ARG A 158 1.15 5.72 -10.77
N LEU A 159 0.25 4.82 -11.11
CA LEU A 159 -0.15 3.74 -10.22
C LEU A 159 1.01 2.75 -10.02
N ALA A 160 1.56 2.70 -8.81
CA ALA A 160 2.70 1.87 -8.43
C ALA A 160 2.27 0.47 -7.94
N GLY A 161 1.11 0.40 -7.29
CA GLY A 161 0.54 -0.81 -6.68
C GLY A 161 -0.67 -0.51 -5.81
N VAL A 162 -1.02 -1.46 -4.94
CA VAL A 162 -2.10 -1.33 -3.95
C VAL A 162 -1.64 -1.83 -2.58
N VAL A 163 -2.17 -1.28 -1.51
CA VAL A 163 -2.01 -1.83 -0.16
C VAL A 163 -3.37 -2.34 0.32
N SER A 164 -3.43 -3.62 0.70
CA SER A 164 -4.69 -4.17 1.17
C SER A 164 -5.13 -3.61 2.52
N CYS A 165 -6.41 -3.26 2.64
CA CYS A 165 -7.01 -2.83 3.91
C CYS A 165 -6.80 -3.89 5.01
N ARG A 166 -6.89 -5.18 4.66
CA ARG A 166 -6.60 -6.29 5.57
C ARG A 166 -5.16 -6.24 6.10
N THR A 167 -4.19 -6.00 5.21
CA THR A 167 -2.78 -5.91 5.58
C THR A 167 -2.51 -4.71 6.46
N ILE A 168 -3.11 -3.55 6.15
CA ILE A 168 -3.03 -2.33 6.98
C ILE A 168 -3.55 -2.60 8.38
N LEU A 169 -4.77 -3.12 8.50
CA LEU A 169 -5.42 -3.39 9.79
C LEU A 169 -4.67 -4.46 10.59
N LYS A 170 -4.17 -5.52 9.94
CA LYS A 170 -3.32 -6.54 10.59
C LYS A 170 -2.07 -5.91 11.21
N GLN A 171 -1.36 -5.07 10.46
CA GLN A 171 -0.16 -4.39 10.95
C GLN A 171 -0.48 -3.44 12.12
N MET A 172 -1.62 -2.76 12.09
CA MET A 172 -2.10 -1.93 13.20
C MET A 172 -2.40 -2.75 14.46
N MET A 173 -3.08 -3.89 14.33
CA MET A 173 -3.46 -4.73 15.47
C MET A 173 -2.26 -5.41 16.14
N GLN A 174 -1.31 -5.91 15.35
CA GLN A 174 -0.09 -6.55 15.87
C GLN A 174 0.74 -5.62 16.74
N ARG A 175 0.59 -4.30 16.58
CA ARG A 175 1.31 -3.28 17.33
C ARG A 175 0.55 -2.72 18.53
N ARG A 176 -0.77 -2.89 18.58
CA ARG A 176 -1.56 -2.57 19.78
C ARG A 176 -1.53 -3.69 20.82
N ALA A 177 -1.23 -4.91 20.40
CA ALA A 177 -1.16 -6.10 21.25
C ALA A 177 0.25 -6.42 21.76
N ALA A 178 1.24 -5.60 21.40
CA ALA A 178 2.65 -5.73 21.77
C ALA A 178 3.03 -4.60 22.74
#